data_AF-A0A535N565-F1
#
_entry.id   AF-A0A535N565-F1
#
_cell.length_a   1.000
_cell.length_b   1.000
_cell.length_c   1.000
_cell.angle_alpha   90.00
_cell.angle_beta   90.00
_cell.angle_gamma   90.00
#
_symmetry.space_group_name_H-M   'P 1'
#
loop_
_entity.id
_entity.type
_entity.pdbx_description
1 polymer ?
#
loop_
_entity_poly.entity_id
_entity_poly.type
_entity_poly.pdbx_seq_one_letter_code
_entity_poly.pdbx_strand_id
1 'polypeptide(L)'
;MGGGLGASVLARAMAERGTRILVVEREERFRDRVRGEALAPWGVAEAKRLGIHELLATRCGSELRGWNIFFGGGSAPFIARDLVETTP
;
A
#
# COMPACT_ATOMS: atom_id res chain seq x y z
N MET A 1 12.49 -13.29 -7.98
CA MET A 1 12.92 -12.38 -9.06
C MET A 1 12.04 -11.13 -9.01
N GLY A 2 12.62 -9.95 -9.16
CA GLY A 2 11.99 -8.66 -8.92
C GLY A 2 12.07 -8.23 -7.44
N GLY A 3 12.45 -6.98 -7.18
CA GLY A 3 12.58 -6.34 -5.86
C GLY A 3 11.49 -5.30 -5.57
N GLY A 4 10.36 -5.36 -6.30
CA GLY A 4 9.20 -4.52 -6.04
C GLY A 4 8.51 -4.84 -4.70
N LEU A 5 7.48 -4.05 -4.34
CA LEU A 5 6.79 -4.12 -3.06
C LEU A 5 6.44 -5.55 -2.61
N GLY A 6 5.75 -6.32 -3.46
CA GLY A 6 5.32 -7.68 -3.11
C GLY A 6 6.50 -8.64 -2.82
N ALA A 7 7.53 -8.61 -3.65
CA ALA A 7 8.69 -9.50 -3.48
C ALA A 7 9.55 -9.10 -2.28
N SER A 8 9.74 -7.80 -2.05
CA SER A 8 10.49 -7.28 -0.90
C SER A 8 9.79 -7.58 0.41
N VAL A 9 8.46 -7.45 0.46
CA VAL A 9 7.65 -7.80 1.64
C VAL A 9 7.67 -9.30 1.90
N LEU A 10 7.52 -10.12 0.85
CA LEU A 10 7.62 -11.58 0.97
C LEU A 10 9.01 -12.00 1.48
N ALA A 11 10.07 -11.44 0.90
CA ALA A 11 11.45 -11.76 1.30
C ALA A 11 11.70 -11.41 2.76
N ARG A 12 11.24 -10.24 3.22
CA ARG A 12 11.28 -9.86 4.64
C ARG A 12 10.54 -10.88 5.50
N ALA A 13 9.29 -11.19 5.16
CA ALA A 13 8.47 -12.12 5.95
C ALA A 13 9.06 -13.54 6.02
N MET A 14 9.73 -14.00 4.95
CA MET A 14 10.43 -15.28 4.93
C MET A 14 11.73 -15.24 5.76
N ALA A 15 12.51 -14.17 5.64
CA ALA A 15 13.73 -13.98 6.41
C ALA A 15 13.46 -13.91 7.91
N GLU A 16 12.41 -13.19 8.34
CA GLU A 16 11.96 -13.13 9.74
C GLU A 16 11.56 -14.52 10.30
N ARG A 17 11.22 -15.48 9.44
CA ARG A 17 10.91 -16.88 9.79
C ARG A 17 12.12 -17.81 9.68
N GLY A 18 13.33 -17.26 9.55
CA GLY A 18 14.58 -18.01 9.49
C GLY A 18 14.90 -18.63 8.13
N THR A 19 14.17 -18.26 7.07
CA THR A 19 14.44 -18.77 5.73
C THR A 19 15.56 -17.97 5.06
N ARG A 20 16.54 -18.67 4.48
CA ARG A 20 17.55 -18.05 3.60
C ARG A 20 16.92 -17.71 2.26
N ILE A 21 16.86 -16.42 1.92
CA ILE A 21 16.22 -15.93 0.70
C ILE A 21 17.15 -15.00 -0.08
N LEU A 22 17.08 -15.09 -1.41
CA LEU A 22 17.77 -14.21 -2.34
C LEU A 22 16.74 -13.48 -3.21
N VAL A 23 16.79 -12.15 -3.21
CA VAL A 23 16.03 -11.30 -4.14
C VAL A 23 16.98 -10.83 -5.23
N VAL A 24 16.59 -11.05 -6.48
CA VAL A 24 17.32 -10.57 -7.66
C VAL A 24 16.42 -9.58 -8.38
N GLU A 25 16.86 -8.34 -8.49
CA GLU A 25 16.21 -7.25 -9.21
C GLU A 25 17.10 -6.84 -10.40
N ARG A 26 16.46 -6.42 -11.49
CA ARG A 26 17.14 -5.97 -12.71
C ARG A 26 17.71 -4.56 -12.56
N GLU A 27 17.04 -3.70 -11.79
CA GLU A 27 17.39 -2.29 -11.59
C GLU A 27 18.04 -2.07 -10.20
N GLU A 28 19.27 -1.55 -10.15
CA GLU A 28 19.96 -1.27 -8.87
C GLU A 28 19.33 -0.12 -8.08
N ARG A 29 18.65 0.79 -8.78
CA ARG A 29 17.96 1.93 -8.19
C ARG A 29 16.50 1.89 -8.58
N PHE A 30 15.64 2.19 -7.63
CA PHE A 30 14.22 2.31 -7.88
C PHE A 30 13.97 3.38 -8.94
N ARG A 31 13.36 2.97 -10.06
CA ARG A 31 12.82 3.90 -11.04
C ARG A 31 11.39 4.21 -10.64
N ASP A 32 11.12 5.50 -10.41
CA ASP A 32 9.78 5.96 -10.11
C ASP A 32 8.81 5.56 -11.23
N ARG A 33 7.67 5.00 -10.84
CA ARG A 33 6.60 4.50 -11.69
C ARG A 33 5.32 4.80 -10.96
N VAL A 34 4.41 5.54 -11.60
CA VAL A 34 3.07 5.83 -11.07
C VAL A 34 2.23 4.54 -11.08
N ARG A 35 2.45 3.67 -10.09
CA ARG A 35 1.87 2.33 -9.98
C ARG A 35 1.84 1.90 -8.52
N GLY A 36 0.67 1.44 -8.08
CA GLY A 36 0.51 0.96 -6.70
C GLY A 36 0.43 2.08 -5.66
N GLU A 37 0.02 3.28 -6.08
CA GLU A 37 -0.07 4.48 -5.23
C GLU A 37 -1.14 4.38 -4.13
N ALA A 38 -2.12 3.50 -4.30
CA ALA A 38 -3.21 3.32 -3.35
C ALA A 38 -3.24 1.89 -2.81
N LEU A 39 -3.30 1.78 -1.49
CA LEU A 39 -3.54 0.52 -0.80
C LEU A 39 -4.99 0.51 -0.31
N ALA A 40 -5.78 -0.43 -0.82
CA ALA A 40 -7.16 -0.61 -0.36
C ALA A 40 -7.19 -1.08 1.11
N PRO A 41 -8.31 -0.88 1.83
CA PRO A 41 -8.50 -1.35 3.19
C PRO A 41 -8.03 -2.77 3.52
N TRP A 42 -8.40 -3.76 2.71
CA TRP A 42 -7.97 -5.15 2.93
C TRP A 42 -6.45 -5.31 2.77
N GLY A 43 -5.82 -4.49 1.92
CA GLY A 43 -4.36 -4.42 1.82
C GLY A 43 -3.71 -3.79 3.06
N VAL A 44 -4.37 -2.82 3.70
CA VAL A 44 -3.93 -2.24 4.98
C VAL A 44 -3.95 -3.31 6.09
N ALA A 45 -4.99 -4.14 6.13
CA ALA A 45 -5.07 -5.26 7.07
C ALA A 45 -3.91 -6.26 6.87
N GLU A 46 -3.60 -6.61 5.61
CA GLU A 46 -2.44 -7.46 5.30
C GLU A 46 -1.10 -6.79 5.66
N ALA A 47 -0.96 -5.49 5.40
CA ALA A 47 0.24 -4.73 5.77
C ALA A 47 0.47 -4.71 7.29
N LYS A 48 -0.60 -4.63 8.10
CA LYS A 48 -0.55 -4.76 9.56
C LYS A 48 -0.10 -6.17 9.96
N ARG A 49 -0.72 -7.21 9.38
CA ARG A 49 -0.37 -8.62 9.64
C ARG A 49 1.08 -8.97 9.27
N LEU A 50 1.60 -8.32 8.22
CA LEU A 50 2.98 -8.48 7.75
C LEU A 50 3.97 -7.54 8.46
N GLY A 51 3.52 -6.69 9.39
CA GLY A 51 4.41 -5.80 10.15
C GLY A 51 5.08 -4.70 9.30
N ILE A 52 4.46 -4.29 8.20
CA ILE A 52 4.96 -3.25 7.30
C ILE A 52 4.12 -1.96 7.34
N HIS A 53 2.96 -1.98 7.99
CA HIS A 53 2.04 -0.84 8.05
C HIS A 53 2.72 0.44 8.53
N GLU A 54 3.39 0.38 9.69
CA GLU A 54 4.05 1.55 10.29
C GLU A 54 5.19 2.09 9.41
N LEU A 55 5.93 1.20 8.76
CA LEU A 55 6.98 1.58 7.82
C LEU A 55 6.40 2.36 6.63
N LEU A 56 5.25 1.92 6.09
CA LEU A 56 4.58 2.62 5.01
C LEU A 56 4.06 3.98 5.50
N ALA A 57 3.31 4.00 6.60
CA ALA A 57 2.68 5.20 7.14
C ALA A 57 3.67 6.32 7.48
N THR A 58 4.88 5.98 7.97
CA THR A 58 5.88 6.96 8.40
C THR A 58 6.82 7.43 7.28
N ARG A 59 6.93 6.67 6.18
CA ARG A 59 7.93 6.96 5.13
C ARG A 59 7.35 7.47 3.83
N CYS A 60 6.21 6.93 3.39
CA CYS A 60 5.69 7.22 2.06
C CYS A 60 4.15 7.20 1.96
N GLY A 61 3.45 6.70 2.97
CA GLY A 61 2.00 6.61 2.99
C GLY A 61 1.34 7.88 3.52
N SER A 62 0.08 8.08 3.13
CA SER A 62 -0.83 9.04 3.75
C SER A 62 -2.20 8.40 3.87
N GLU A 63 -2.79 8.43 5.07
CA GLU A 63 -4.10 7.84 5.30
C GLU A 63 -5.18 8.66 4.59
N LEU A 64 -5.90 8.01 3.68
CA LEU A 64 -7.01 8.64 2.96
C LEU A 64 -8.24 8.65 3.85
N ARG A 65 -8.61 9.83 4.34
CA ARG A 65 -9.78 9.99 5.22
C ARG A 65 -11.12 9.97 4.48
N GLY A 66 -11.17 10.50 3.26
CA GLY A 66 -12.41 10.68 2.52
C GLY A 66 -12.31 10.19 1.08
N TRP A 67 -13.42 9.68 0.56
CA TRP A 67 -13.61 9.37 -0.86
C TRP A 67 -14.87 10.04 -1.38
N ASN A 68 -14.68 11.01 -2.28
CA ASN A 68 -15.77 11.77 -2.87
C ASN A 68 -15.88 11.44 -4.37
N ILE A 69 -17.10 11.15 -4.82
CA ILE A 69 -17.42 10.99 -6.25
C ILE A 69 -18.33 12.14 -6.64
N PHE A 70 -17.92 12.92 -7.65
CA PHE A 70 -18.71 13.98 -8.23
C PHE A 70 -19.35 13.48 -9.53
N PHE A 71 -20.62 13.83 -9.73
CA PHE A 71 -21.36 13.46 -10.93
C PHE A 71 -22.22 14.63 -11.39
N GLY A 72 -22.31 14.85 -12.70
CA GLY A 72 -23.21 15.88 -13.27
C GLY A 72 -22.78 17.34 -13.07
N GLY A 73 -21.52 17.62 -12.72
CA GLY A 73 -20.99 19.00 -12.66
C GLY A 73 -21.44 19.84 -11.46
N GLY A 74 -22.14 19.24 -10.49
CA GLY A 74 -22.48 19.90 -9.23
C GLY A 74 -21.25 20.15 -8.34
N SER A 75 -21.33 21.15 -7.47
CA SER A 75 -20.29 21.49 -6.48
C SER A 75 -20.31 20.58 -5.24
N ALA A 76 -21.37 19.81 -5.05
CA ALA A 76 -21.50 18.82 -3.98
C ALA A 76 -21.17 17.40 -4.50
N PRO A 77 -20.54 16.56 -3.68
CA PRO A 77 -20.30 15.17 -4.05
C PRO A 77 -21.61 14.39 -4.16
N PHE A 78 -21.72 13.55 -5.18
CA PHE A 78 -22.81 12.57 -5.33
C PHE A 78 -22.68 11.43 -4.31
N ILE A 79 -21.43 11.02 -4.01
CA ILE A 79 -21.10 10.11 -2.92
C ILE A 79 -19.99 10.75 -2.11
N ALA A 80 -20.18 10.86 -0.79
CA ALA A 80 -19.13 11.18 0.17
C ALA A 80 -19.01 10.02 1.15
N ARG A 81 -17.82 9.43 1.24
CA ARG A 81 -17.53 8.32 2.14
C ARG A 81 -16.38 8.69 3.06
N ASP A 82 -16.59 8.63 4.37
CA ASP A 82 -15.49 8.62 5.33
C ASP A 82 -14.87 7.22 5.34
N LEU A 83 -13.65 7.09 4.85
CA LEU A 83 -12.98 5.81 4.71
C LEU A 83 -12.50 5.27 6.05
N VAL A 84 -12.21 6.12 7.04
CA VAL A 84 -11.72 5.67 8.36
C VAL A 84 -12.89 5.12 9.17
N GLU A 85 -14.03 5.81 9.15
CA GLU A 85 -15.21 5.39 9.92
C GLU A 85 -15.97 4.22 9.29
N THR A 86 -15.89 4.04 7.96
CA THR A 86 -16.69 3.03 7.23
C THR A 86 -15.88 1.86 6.68
N THR A 87 -14.61 1.74 7.08
CA THR A 87 -13.76 0.60 6.74
C THR A 87 -13.68 -0.35 7.95
N PRO A 88 -14.07 -1.64 7.80
CA PRO A 88 -13.97 -2.63 8.87
C PRO A 88 -12.55 -2.94 9.32
#